data_AF-A0A7V2WQY9-F1
#
_entry.id   AF-A0A7V2WQY9-F1
#
_cell.length_a   1.000
_cell.length_b   1.000
_cell.length_c   1.000
_cell.angle_alpha   90.00
_cell.angle_beta   90.00
_cell.angle_gamma   90.00
#
_symmetry.space_group_name_H-M   'P 1'
#
loop_
_entity.id
_entity.type
_entity.pdbx_description
1 polymer ?
#
loop_
_entity_poly.entity_id
_entity_poly.type
_entity_poly.pdbx_seq_one_letter_code
_entity_poly.pdbx_strand_id
1 'polypeptide(L)'
;MKNRKTNPKSMIKKGLLIAACGLSLNINAQTQVNGLMNPADILYPETQIPTVKAQSMADVAFMNGYLHARDRLFQMDYLRRVASGRVAELVGVAGLATDIQLRTIGFRRSAMRSYMAASEEAKVVLRSYANGVNAYLQSHDLPVEYSGLELTSIPRWSPLDSLALVKLIAFQLSNDLQELDWTVAIGTFQQVGQAAGFDGTALFMQDLYRSAPPDDRVTVPGFLDSIGGTLLKD
;
A
#
# COMPACT_ATOMS: atom_id res chain seq x y z
N MET A 1 31.80 63.29 25.66
CA MET A 1 31.84 61.99 26.38
C MET A 1 30.44 61.65 26.89
N LYS A 2 30.13 60.35 26.93
CA LYS A 2 28.83 59.75 26.61
C LYS A 2 27.73 59.91 27.68
N ASN A 3 26.53 59.82 27.14
CA ASN A 3 25.19 60.08 27.65
C ASN A 3 24.44 58.76 27.94
N ARG A 4 23.30 58.87 28.65
CA ARG A 4 22.21 57.89 28.98
C ARG A 4 22.30 57.25 30.38
N LYS A 5 21.45 57.63 31.35
CA LYS A 5 19.96 57.65 31.51
C LYS A 5 19.38 56.32 32.03
N THR A 6 18.88 56.38 33.29
CA THR A 6 17.58 55.89 33.84
C THR A 6 17.16 54.44 33.59
N ASN A 7 16.46 53.68 34.46
CA ASN A 7 16.04 53.66 35.87
C ASN A 7 15.30 52.28 36.00
N PRO A 8 15.12 51.67 37.19
CA PRO A 8 14.52 50.36 37.36
C PRO A 8 13.01 50.41 37.64
N LYS A 9 12.35 49.24 37.45
CA LYS A 9 10.97 48.84 37.82
C LYS A 9 9.83 49.05 36.78
N SER A 10 8.90 48.08 36.84
CA SER A 10 7.65 47.91 36.07
C SER A 10 7.85 47.22 34.70
N MET A 11 7.06 46.24 34.26
CA MET A 11 5.66 45.96 34.58
C MET A 11 5.28 44.55 34.08
N ILE A 12 4.59 43.79 34.92
CA ILE A 12 3.65 42.76 34.50
C ILE A 12 2.59 43.42 33.61
N LYS A 13 2.16 42.72 32.56
CA LYS A 13 0.91 42.81 31.77
C LYS A 13 1.07 43.15 30.28
N LYS A 14 0.20 42.48 29.52
CA LYS A 14 -0.28 42.69 28.14
C LYS A 14 0.52 41.88 27.12
N GLY A 15 -0.03 40.90 26.43
CA GLY A 15 -1.43 40.51 26.27
C GLY A 15 -1.49 39.73 24.97
N LEU A 16 -2.10 38.55 25.05
CA LEU A 16 -2.59 37.79 23.92
C LEU A 16 -3.39 38.74 23.00
N LEU A 17 -2.90 38.95 21.78
CA LEU A 17 -3.67 39.53 20.69
C LEU A 17 -3.48 38.61 19.49
N ILE A 18 -4.21 37.48 19.55
CA ILE A 18 -4.69 36.82 18.34
C ILE A 18 -5.69 37.81 17.75
N ALA A 19 -5.18 38.70 16.90
CA ALA A 19 -6.04 39.44 16.00
C ALA A 19 -6.55 38.42 14.98
N ALA A 20 -7.81 38.01 15.18
CA ALA A 20 -8.60 37.32 14.19
C ALA A 20 -8.80 38.24 12.98
N CYS A 21 -7.77 38.33 12.14
CA CYS A 21 -7.96 38.65 10.74
C CYS A 21 -8.07 37.31 10.02
N GLY A 22 -9.27 37.00 9.53
CA GLY A 22 -9.50 35.96 8.54
C GLY A 22 -8.81 36.30 7.21
N LEU A 23 -7.50 36.53 7.23
CA LEU A 23 -6.67 36.32 6.06
C LEU A 23 -6.47 34.82 5.98
N SER A 24 -7.28 34.16 5.15
CA SER A 24 -6.81 33.01 4.41
C SER A 24 -5.58 33.48 3.63
N LEU A 25 -4.41 33.35 4.25
CA LEU A 25 -3.14 33.46 3.55
C LEU A 25 -3.16 32.34 2.52
N ASN A 26 -3.52 32.68 1.28
CA ASN A 26 -3.22 31.87 0.12
C ASN A 26 -1.70 31.90 -0.05
N ILE A 27 -1.00 31.11 0.76
CA ILE A 27 0.43 30.90 0.63
C ILE A 27 0.59 30.06 -0.63
N ASN A 28 0.79 30.73 -1.77
CA ASN A 28 1.37 30.11 -2.95
C ASN A 28 2.84 29.79 -2.61
N ALA A 29 3.05 28.69 -1.91
CA ALA A 29 4.37 28.18 -1.60
C ALA A 29 4.94 27.54 -2.88
N GLN A 30 5.94 28.20 -3.48
CA GLN A 30 6.72 27.59 -4.55
C GLN A 30 7.86 26.79 -3.94
N THR A 31 7.87 25.49 -4.20
CA THR A 31 8.94 24.59 -3.76
C THR A 31 9.65 24.04 -4.98
N GLN A 32 10.97 24.15 -5.01
CA GLN A 32 11.79 23.52 -6.05
C GLN A 32 11.91 22.03 -5.75
N VAL A 33 11.53 21.19 -6.71
CA VAL A 33 11.63 19.73 -6.60
C VAL A 33 12.60 19.22 -7.66
N ASN A 34 13.75 18.72 -7.21
CA ASN A 34 14.79 18.22 -8.09
C ASN A 34 14.29 17.02 -8.91
N GLY A 35 14.44 17.08 -10.23
CA GLY A 35 14.07 16.01 -11.16
C GLY A 35 12.67 16.10 -11.76
N LEU A 36 11.86 17.08 -11.35
CA LEU A 36 10.62 17.43 -12.04
C LEU A 36 10.95 18.17 -13.34
N MET A 37 10.35 17.79 -14.47
CA MET A 37 10.73 18.35 -15.78
C MET A 37 10.02 19.68 -16.04
N ASN A 38 8.72 19.74 -15.76
CA ASN A 38 7.90 20.94 -15.95
C ASN A 38 7.18 21.31 -14.65
N PRO A 39 6.82 22.60 -14.44
CA PRO A 39 6.04 23.00 -13.29
C PRO A 39 4.74 22.20 -13.13
N ALA A 40 4.40 21.87 -11.89
CA ALA A 40 3.17 21.19 -11.52
C ALA A 40 2.48 21.95 -10.38
N ASP A 41 1.17 22.09 -10.47
CA ASP A 41 0.33 22.72 -9.44
C ASP A 41 -0.25 21.62 -8.55
N ILE A 42 -0.11 21.77 -7.23
CA ILE A 42 -0.73 20.88 -6.24
C ILE A 42 -1.81 21.66 -5.51
N LEU A 43 -3.06 21.24 -5.66
CA LEU A 43 -4.19 21.81 -4.94
C LEU A 43 -4.53 20.94 -3.74
N TYR A 44 -4.58 21.54 -2.55
CA TYR A 44 -5.08 20.92 -1.32
C TYR A 44 -6.47 21.45 -1.00
N PRO A 45 -7.54 20.75 -1.41
CA PRO A 45 -8.89 21.06 -0.97
C PRO A 45 -9.05 20.81 0.53
N GLU A 46 -10.18 21.23 1.11
CA GLU A 46 -10.49 21.06 2.54
C GLU A 46 -10.40 19.61 3.02
N THR A 47 -10.66 18.65 2.12
CA THR A 47 -10.54 17.21 2.39
C THR A 47 -9.10 16.72 2.54
N GLN A 48 -8.10 17.58 2.26
CA GLN A 48 -6.67 17.28 2.29
C GLN A 48 -6.23 16.16 1.32
N ILE A 49 -7.04 15.86 0.31
CA ILE A 49 -6.69 14.93 -0.76
C ILE A 49 -6.06 15.75 -1.91
N PRO A 50 -4.73 15.66 -2.13
CA PRO A 50 -4.07 16.48 -3.14
C PRO A 50 -4.56 16.18 -4.55
N THR A 51 -4.81 17.23 -5.32
CA THR A 51 -4.96 17.13 -6.78
C THR A 51 -3.70 17.64 -7.45
N VAL A 52 -3.15 16.85 -8.38
CA VAL A 52 -1.96 17.20 -9.17
C VAL A 52 -2.39 17.63 -10.56
N LYS A 53 -1.96 18.82 -10.99
CA LYS A 53 -2.09 19.29 -12.37
C LYS A 53 -0.69 19.54 -12.94
N ALA A 54 -0.35 18.91 -14.05
CA ALA A 54 0.95 19.06 -14.70
C ALA A 54 0.84 18.99 -16.23
N GLN A 55 1.93 19.33 -16.93
CA GLN A 55 1.97 19.42 -18.39
C GLN A 55 2.11 18.06 -19.11
N SER A 56 2.54 17.02 -18.40
CA SER A 56 2.74 15.69 -18.98
C SER A 56 2.36 14.58 -18.00
N MET A 57 2.06 13.39 -18.53
CA MET A 57 1.82 12.20 -17.72
C MET A 57 3.05 11.82 -16.86
N ALA A 58 4.26 12.09 -17.37
CA ALA A 58 5.49 11.86 -16.62
C ALA A 58 5.59 12.77 -15.39
N ASP A 59 5.25 14.06 -15.53
CA ASP A 59 5.24 15.01 -14.40
C ASP A 59 4.14 14.67 -13.38
N VAL A 60 2.96 14.26 -13.85
CA VAL A 60 1.88 13.76 -12.96
C VAL A 60 2.37 12.53 -12.18
N ALA A 61 2.94 11.53 -12.86
CA ALA A 61 3.43 10.32 -12.21
C ALA A 61 4.54 10.62 -11.18
N PHE A 62 5.47 11.51 -11.53
CA PHE A 62 6.51 11.99 -10.62
C PHE A 62 5.91 12.63 -9.37
N MET A 63 5.02 13.61 -9.53
CA MET A 63 4.42 14.29 -8.38
C MET A 63 3.56 13.36 -7.53
N ASN A 64 2.90 12.38 -8.16
CA ASN A 64 2.14 11.37 -7.42
C ASN A 64 3.07 10.51 -6.54
N GLY A 65 4.22 10.08 -7.07
CA GLY A 65 5.24 9.38 -6.29
C GLY A 65 5.81 10.22 -5.16
N TYR A 66 6.09 11.50 -5.42
CA TYR A 66 6.59 12.43 -4.41
C TYR A 66 5.59 12.62 -3.26
N LEU A 67 4.31 12.86 -3.58
CA LEU A 67 3.25 13.07 -2.58
C LEU A 67 2.92 11.79 -1.81
N HIS A 68 2.88 10.64 -2.47
CA HIS A 68 2.74 9.36 -1.79
C HIS A 68 3.88 9.12 -0.80
N ALA A 69 5.12 9.41 -1.19
CA ALA A 69 6.24 9.31 -0.26
C ALA A 69 6.06 10.27 0.92
N ARG A 70 5.70 11.53 0.68
CA ARG A 70 5.41 12.50 1.75
C ARG A 70 4.39 11.98 2.76
N ASP A 71 3.29 11.42 2.27
CA ASP A 71 2.15 11.09 3.12
C ASP A 71 2.19 9.67 3.68
N ARG A 72 2.91 8.73 3.02
CA ARG A 72 2.81 7.28 3.26
C ARG A 72 4.13 6.52 3.17
N LEU A 73 5.30 7.17 3.30
CA LEU A 73 6.60 6.52 3.04
C LEU A 73 6.80 5.21 3.80
N PHE A 74 6.50 5.16 5.10
CA PHE A 74 6.67 3.93 5.89
C PHE A 74 5.77 2.81 5.39
N GLN A 75 4.49 3.09 5.16
CA GLN A 75 3.54 2.14 4.59
C GLN A 75 4.04 1.59 3.24
N MET A 76 4.53 2.48 2.37
CA MET A 76 5.06 2.10 1.06
C MET A 76 6.29 1.20 1.17
N ASP A 77 7.26 1.55 2.03
CA ASP A 77 8.47 0.76 2.25
C ASP A 77 8.14 -0.63 2.82
N TYR A 78 7.28 -0.68 3.82
CA TYR A 78 6.80 -1.92 4.41
C TYR A 78 6.17 -2.83 3.36
N LEU A 79 5.23 -2.31 2.56
CA LEU A 79 4.53 -3.10 1.54
C LEU A 79 5.48 -3.60 0.43
N ARG A 80 6.50 -2.83 0.02
CA ARG A 80 7.48 -3.33 -0.98
C ARG A 80 8.37 -4.42 -0.42
N ARG A 81 8.64 -4.39 0.89
CA ARG A 81 9.39 -5.43 1.60
C ARG A 81 8.57 -6.69 1.73
N VAL A 82 7.28 -6.59 2.07
CA VAL A 82 6.34 -7.72 2.00
C VAL A 82 6.36 -8.31 0.59
N ALA A 83 6.07 -7.51 -0.44
CA ALA A 83 6.03 -8.00 -1.82
C ALA A 83 7.36 -8.63 -2.31
N SER A 84 8.49 -8.21 -1.75
CA SER A 84 9.82 -8.73 -2.10
C SER A 84 10.34 -9.83 -1.15
N GLY A 85 9.61 -10.18 -0.09
CA GLY A 85 10.09 -11.04 0.99
C GLY A 85 11.35 -10.49 1.66
N ARG A 86 11.26 -9.30 2.23
CA ARG A 86 12.33 -8.57 2.93
C ARG A 86 11.85 -7.93 4.25
N VAL A 87 10.80 -8.48 4.85
CA VAL A 87 10.22 -8.00 6.12
C VAL A 87 11.16 -8.30 7.28
N ALA A 88 11.93 -9.39 7.23
CA ALA A 88 12.92 -9.72 8.25
C ALA A 88 14.03 -8.66 8.39
N GLU A 89 14.23 -7.81 7.37
CA GLU A 89 15.13 -6.65 7.48
C GLU A 89 14.59 -5.55 8.42
N LEU A 90 13.31 -5.58 8.76
CA LEU A 90 12.69 -4.64 9.72
C LEU A 90 12.51 -5.28 11.10
N VAL A 91 12.05 -6.53 11.15
CA VAL A 91 11.60 -7.18 12.41
C VAL A 91 12.43 -8.40 12.80
N GLY A 92 13.54 -8.67 12.10
CA GLY A 92 14.42 -9.79 12.36
C GLY A 92 13.77 -11.15 12.09
N VAL A 93 14.12 -12.15 12.92
CA VAL A 93 13.72 -13.56 12.74
C VAL A 93 12.20 -13.75 12.67
N ALA A 94 11.42 -12.87 13.30
CA ALA A 94 9.96 -12.92 13.27
C ALA A 94 9.38 -12.78 11.84
N GLY A 95 10.09 -12.10 10.93
CA GLY A 95 9.68 -11.93 9.53
C GLY A 95 10.19 -13.02 8.58
N LEU A 96 11.05 -13.93 9.05
CA LEU A 96 11.79 -14.84 8.17
C LEU A 96 10.88 -15.84 7.44
N ALA A 97 9.91 -16.42 8.14
CA ALA A 97 8.97 -17.38 7.55
C ALA A 97 8.14 -16.71 6.42
N THR A 98 7.66 -15.50 6.66
CA THR A 98 6.96 -14.68 5.66
C THR A 98 7.85 -14.37 4.46
N ASP A 99 9.10 -14.01 4.69
CA ASP A 99 10.05 -13.73 3.60
C ASP A 99 10.31 -14.95 2.73
N ILE A 100 10.47 -16.13 3.32
CA ILE A 100 10.64 -17.40 2.60
C ILE A 100 9.41 -17.67 1.73
N GLN A 101 8.20 -17.57 2.30
CA GLN A 101 6.95 -17.81 1.58
C GLN A 101 6.79 -16.84 0.39
N LEU A 102 6.98 -15.53 0.61
CA LEU A 102 6.78 -14.51 -0.42
C LEU A 102 7.86 -14.57 -1.51
N ARG A 103 9.10 -14.96 -1.17
CA ARG A 103 10.14 -15.26 -2.17
C ARG A 103 9.86 -16.53 -2.95
N THR A 104 9.20 -17.51 -2.34
CA THR A 104 8.77 -18.75 -3.01
C THR A 104 7.72 -18.41 -4.07
N ILE A 105 6.67 -17.65 -3.70
CA ILE A 105 5.67 -17.14 -4.64
C ILE A 105 6.32 -16.27 -5.73
N GLY A 106 7.25 -15.39 -5.34
CA GLY A 106 8.15 -14.71 -6.28
C GLY A 106 7.54 -13.50 -7.00
N PHE A 107 6.78 -12.66 -6.29
CA PHE A 107 6.20 -11.44 -6.87
C PHE A 107 7.23 -10.53 -7.53
N ARG A 108 8.41 -10.34 -6.92
CA ARG A 108 9.49 -9.54 -7.49
C ARG A 108 10.02 -10.12 -8.82
N ARG A 109 10.17 -11.45 -8.93
CA ARG A 109 10.56 -12.11 -10.19
C ARG A 109 9.48 -11.91 -11.26
N SER A 110 8.21 -12.02 -10.87
CA SER A 110 7.07 -11.76 -11.76
C SER A 110 6.98 -10.29 -12.19
N ALA A 111 7.27 -9.34 -11.30
CA ALA A 111 7.33 -7.91 -11.59
C ALA A 111 8.39 -7.57 -12.62
N MET A 112 9.57 -8.19 -12.54
CA MET A 112 10.62 -8.04 -13.56
C MET A 112 10.15 -8.48 -14.94
N ARG A 113 9.51 -9.66 -15.05
CA ARG A 113 8.97 -10.14 -16.33
C ARG A 113 7.91 -9.18 -16.90
N SER A 114 7.01 -8.69 -16.05
CA SER A 114 6.00 -7.69 -16.46
C SER A 114 6.64 -6.37 -16.90
N TYR A 115 7.69 -5.90 -16.22
CA TYR A 115 8.40 -4.69 -16.62
C TYR A 115 9.09 -4.85 -17.98
N MET A 116 9.73 -5.99 -18.23
CA MET A 116 10.40 -6.26 -19.51
C MET A 116 9.40 -6.32 -20.67
N ALA A 117 8.19 -6.84 -20.44
CA ALA A 117 7.12 -6.93 -21.43
C ALA A 117 6.26 -5.65 -21.56
N ALA A 118 6.44 -4.67 -20.67
CA ALA A 118 5.66 -3.44 -20.68
C ALA A 118 6.03 -2.53 -21.88
N SER A 119 5.06 -1.74 -22.33
CA SER A 119 5.30 -0.70 -23.34
C SER A 119 6.24 0.39 -22.80
N GLU A 120 6.88 1.15 -23.69
CA GLU A 120 7.78 2.22 -23.28
C GLU A 120 7.04 3.33 -22.51
N GLU A 121 5.78 3.61 -22.86
CA GLU A 121 4.93 4.56 -22.15
C GLU A 121 4.72 4.13 -20.69
N ALA A 122 4.40 2.85 -20.46
CA ALA A 122 4.24 2.32 -19.11
C ALA A 122 5.56 2.36 -18.32
N LYS A 123 6.68 2.05 -18.96
CA LYS A 123 8.00 2.14 -18.33
C LYS A 123 8.36 3.58 -17.97
N VAL A 124 8.01 4.57 -18.80
CA VAL A 124 8.18 6.00 -18.49
C VAL A 124 7.38 6.36 -17.25
N VAL A 125 6.09 6.01 -17.18
CA VAL A 125 5.26 6.28 -15.99
C VAL A 125 5.83 5.67 -14.72
N LEU A 126 6.23 4.40 -14.76
CA LEU A 126 6.81 3.70 -13.61
C LEU A 126 8.15 4.31 -13.17
N ARG A 127 9.01 4.71 -14.11
CA ARG A 127 10.27 5.40 -13.81
C ARG A 127 10.02 6.78 -13.21
N SER A 128 9.10 7.56 -13.79
CA SER A 128 8.77 8.89 -13.28
C SER A 128 8.22 8.82 -11.86
N TYR A 129 7.29 7.89 -11.58
CA TYR A 129 6.80 7.64 -10.22
C TYR A 129 7.93 7.31 -9.24
N ALA A 130 8.79 6.35 -9.61
CA ALA A 130 9.94 5.98 -8.78
C ALA A 130 10.89 7.16 -8.53
N ASN A 131 11.11 8.00 -9.54
CA ASN A 131 11.93 9.21 -9.42
C ASN A 131 11.32 10.22 -8.44
N GLY A 132 10.00 10.40 -8.45
CA GLY A 132 9.29 11.25 -7.50
C GLY A 132 9.44 10.78 -6.04
N VAL A 133 9.23 9.47 -5.80
CA VAL A 133 9.47 8.87 -4.48
C VAL A 133 10.92 9.11 -4.03
N ASN A 134 11.87 8.90 -4.93
CA ASN A 134 13.28 9.07 -4.64
C ASN A 134 13.70 10.53 -4.46
N ALA A 135 13.01 11.48 -5.09
CA ALA A 135 13.24 12.91 -4.90
C ALA A 135 12.84 13.32 -3.47
N TYR A 136 11.71 12.81 -2.97
CA TYR A 136 11.30 13.01 -1.58
C TYR A 136 12.32 12.42 -0.60
N LEU A 137 12.73 11.17 -0.81
CA LEU A 137 13.73 10.47 0.01
C LEU A 137 15.10 11.17 0.10
N GLN A 138 15.45 11.99 -0.89
CA GLN A 138 16.73 12.70 -0.90
C GLN A 138 16.67 14.04 -0.16
N SER A 139 15.48 14.63 -0.03
CA SER A 139 15.30 15.98 0.51
C SER A 139 14.65 16.03 1.89
N HIS A 140 14.24 14.88 2.44
CA HIS A 140 13.53 14.78 3.71
C HIS A 140 14.11 13.68 4.59
N ASP A 141 14.06 13.90 5.90
CA ASP A 141 14.37 12.87 6.89
C ASP A 141 13.33 11.74 6.86
N LEU A 142 13.73 10.56 7.36
CA LEU A 142 12.81 9.44 7.50
C LEU A 142 11.72 9.73 8.56
N PRO A 143 10.47 9.29 8.33
CA PRO A 143 9.39 9.32 9.31
C PRO A 143 9.74 8.65 10.64
N VAL A 144 9.00 9.01 11.70
CA VAL A 144 9.25 8.58 13.09
C VAL A 144 9.21 7.06 13.26
N GLU A 145 8.46 6.34 12.45
CA GLU A 145 8.36 4.88 12.47
C GLU A 145 9.74 4.22 12.29
N TYR A 146 10.64 4.83 11.52
CA TYR A 146 11.99 4.33 11.30
C TYR A 146 12.90 4.52 12.51
N SER A 147 12.60 5.48 13.41
CA SER A 147 13.36 5.68 14.65
C SER A 147 13.28 4.46 15.57
N GLY A 148 12.10 3.84 15.68
CA GLY A 148 11.91 2.61 16.46
C GLY A 148 12.57 1.37 15.84
N LEU A 149 12.94 1.45 14.57
CA LEU A 149 13.66 0.39 13.83
C LEU A 149 15.16 0.66 13.73
N GLU A 150 15.64 1.77 14.31
CA GLU A 150 17.03 2.23 14.23
C GLU A 150 17.55 2.36 12.78
N LEU A 151 16.65 2.66 11.84
CA LEU A 151 16.99 2.85 10.43
C LEU A 151 17.16 4.33 10.10
N THR A 152 18.33 4.69 9.58
CA THR A 152 18.66 6.06 9.13
C THR A 152 18.57 6.23 7.62
N SER A 153 18.41 5.14 6.87
CA SER A 153 18.21 5.18 5.42
C SER A 153 17.43 3.95 4.94
N ILE A 154 16.77 4.09 3.80
CA ILE A 154 16.11 2.99 3.11
C ILE A 154 16.55 2.94 1.64
N PRO A 155 16.47 1.77 0.98
CA PRO A 155 16.78 1.67 -0.43
C PRO A 155 15.93 2.59 -1.30
N ARG A 156 16.49 3.06 -2.41
CA ARG A 156 15.75 3.80 -3.44
C ARG A 156 14.58 2.98 -3.97
N TRP A 157 13.48 3.65 -4.29
CA TRP A 157 12.35 3.05 -4.98
C TRP A 157 12.70 2.78 -6.45
N SER A 158 12.34 1.60 -6.93
CA SER A 158 12.51 1.16 -8.31
C SER A 158 11.15 0.94 -8.99
N PRO A 159 11.07 0.99 -10.33
CA PRO A 159 9.85 0.61 -11.07
C PRO A 159 9.30 -0.78 -10.69
N LEU A 160 10.20 -1.71 -10.34
CA LEU A 160 9.82 -3.06 -9.94
C LEU A 160 9.09 -3.11 -8.60
N ASP A 161 9.34 -2.17 -7.70
CA ASP A 161 8.67 -2.14 -6.39
C ASP A 161 7.17 -1.85 -6.59
N SER A 162 6.82 -0.87 -7.42
CA SER A 162 5.42 -0.58 -7.78
C SER A 162 4.73 -1.80 -8.40
N LEU A 163 5.38 -2.48 -9.34
CA LEU A 163 4.82 -3.69 -9.97
C LEU A 163 4.71 -4.88 -9.01
N ALA A 164 5.65 -5.02 -8.08
CA ALA A 164 5.60 -6.07 -7.06
C ALA A 164 4.43 -5.83 -6.09
N LEU A 165 4.17 -4.57 -5.69
CA LEU A 165 3.01 -4.20 -4.87
C LEU A 165 1.69 -4.56 -5.56
N VAL A 166 1.53 -4.20 -6.83
CA VAL A 166 0.31 -4.52 -7.60
C VAL A 166 0.08 -6.04 -7.64
N LYS A 167 1.14 -6.84 -7.79
CA LYS A 167 1.05 -8.31 -7.79
C LYS A 167 0.70 -8.88 -6.41
N LEU A 168 1.24 -8.30 -5.34
CA LEU A 168 0.88 -8.68 -3.98
C LEU A 168 -0.61 -8.43 -3.73
N ILE A 169 -1.12 -7.25 -4.09
CA ILE A 169 -2.54 -6.90 -3.92
C ILE A 169 -3.42 -7.84 -4.74
N ALA A 170 -3.06 -8.09 -6.01
CA ALA A 170 -3.80 -9.02 -6.86
C ALA A 170 -3.84 -10.44 -6.25
N PHE A 171 -2.73 -10.91 -5.69
CA PHE A 171 -2.69 -12.20 -5.01
C PHE A 171 -3.59 -12.24 -3.77
N GLN A 172 -3.52 -11.21 -2.91
CA GLN A 172 -4.35 -11.14 -1.70
C GLN A 172 -5.86 -11.12 -1.99
N LEU A 173 -6.26 -10.56 -3.13
CA LEU A 173 -7.66 -10.49 -3.54
C LEU A 173 -8.16 -11.75 -4.28
N SER A 174 -7.27 -12.67 -4.63
CA SER A 174 -7.60 -13.82 -5.48
C SER A 174 -7.16 -15.16 -4.92
N ASN A 175 -6.36 -15.18 -3.86
CA ASN A 175 -5.76 -16.40 -3.34
C ASN A 175 -5.63 -16.34 -1.82
N ASP A 176 -6.32 -17.24 -1.11
CA ASP A 176 -6.26 -17.38 0.35
C ASP A 176 -5.48 -18.62 0.81
N LEU A 177 -5.03 -19.48 -0.11
CA LEU A 177 -4.40 -20.79 0.17
C LEU A 177 -5.28 -21.72 1.03
N GLN A 178 -6.58 -21.43 1.16
CA GLN A 178 -7.49 -22.15 2.06
C GLN A 178 -7.66 -23.62 1.68
N GLU A 179 -7.41 -23.97 0.43
CA GLU A 179 -7.39 -25.35 -0.06
C GLU A 179 -6.40 -26.25 0.73
N LEU A 180 -5.29 -25.69 1.24
CA LEU A 180 -4.36 -26.44 2.08
C LEU A 180 -5.01 -26.83 3.42
N ASP A 181 -5.69 -25.87 4.05
CA ASP A 181 -6.39 -26.10 5.32
C ASP A 181 -7.54 -27.09 5.13
N TRP A 182 -8.28 -27.02 4.02
CA TRP A 182 -9.31 -28.00 3.68
C TRP A 182 -8.74 -29.40 3.45
N THR A 183 -7.56 -29.50 2.84
CA THR A 183 -6.86 -30.77 2.64
C THR A 183 -6.46 -31.41 3.98
N VAL A 184 -5.94 -30.60 4.92
CA VAL A 184 -5.62 -31.08 6.28
C VAL A 184 -6.90 -31.46 7.03
N ALA A 185 -7.95 -30.65 6.90
CA ALA A 185 -9.22 -30.88 7.57
C ALA A 185 -9.87 -32.19 7.12
N ILE A 186 -10.05 -32.41 5.80
CA ILE A 186 -10.67 -33.65 5.31
C ILE A 186 -9.88 -34.89 5.73
N GLY A 187 -8.55 -34.83 5.74
CA GLY A 187 -7.70 -35.92 6.25
C GLY A 187 -7.92 -36.19 7.75
N THR A 188 -8.12 -35.14 8.54
CA THR A 188 -8.47 -35.26 9.97
C THR A 188 -9.84 -35.90 10.17
N PHE A 189 -10.85 -35.46 9.41
CA PHE A 189 -12.19 -36.05 9.46
C PHE A 189 -12.18 -37.54 9.09
N GLN A 190 -11.42 -37.91 8.05
CA GLN A 190 -11.26 -39.31 7.65
C GLN A 190 -10.65 -40.17 8.75
N GLN A 191 -9.58 -39.70 9.40
CA GLN A 191 -8.93 -40.42 10.50
C GLN A 191 -9.86 -40.59 11.71
N VAL A 192 -10.55 -39.52 12.11
CA VAL A 192 -11.48 -39.58 13.25
C VAL A 192 -12.69 -40.45 12.92
N GLY A 193 -13.24 -40.33 11.71
CA GLY A 193 -14.36 -41.15 11.25
C GLY A 193 -14.02 -42.64 11.27
N GLN A 194 -12.82 -43.02 10.80
CA GLN A 194 -12.34 -44.39 10.86
C GLN A 194 -12.24 -44.91 12.31
N ALA A 195 -11.76 -44.08 13.24
CA ALA A 195 -11.61 -44.46 14.64
C ALA A 195 -12.96 -44.52 15.41
N ALA A 196 -13.92 -43.67 15.05
CA ALA A 196 -15.20 -43.51 15.74
C ALA A 196 -16.37 -44.25 15.06
N GLY A 197 -16.15 -44.83 13.88
CA GLY A 197 -17.17 -45.63 13.17
C GLY A 197 -18.18 -44.83 12.36
N PHE A 198 -17.78 -43.69 11.78
CA PHE A 198 -18.61 -42.90 10.85
C PHE A 198 -17.84 -42.51 9.59
N ASP A 199 -18.55 -42.13 8.52
CA ASP A 199 -17.91 -41.65 7.29
C ASP A 199 -17.46 -40.18 7.44
N GLY A 200 -16.17 -40.00 7.74
CA GLY A 200 -15.57 -38.68 7.87
C GLY A 200 -15.55 -37.88 6.56
N THR A 201 -15.50 -38.55 5.40
CA THR A 201 -15.55 -37.86 4.11
C THR A 201 -16.95 -37.28 3.88
N ALA A 202 -18.00 -38.06 4.18
CA ALA A 202 -19.37 -37.59 4.09
C ALA A 202 -19.62 -36.40 5.03
N LEU A 203 -19.22 -36.49 6.30
CA LEU A 203 -19.39 -35.40 7.26
C LEU A 203 -18.70 -34.09 6.80
N PHE A 204 -17.50 -34.19 6.23
CA PHE A 204 -16.80 -33.02 5.70
C PHE A 204 -17.47 -32.46 4.43
N MET A 205 -17.70 -33.31 3.41
CA MET A 205 -18.11 -32.86 2.07
C MET A 205 -19.61 -32.58 1.94
N GLN A 206 -20.45 -33.17 2.79
CA GLN A 206 -21.91 -33.09 2.66
C GLN A 206 -22.52 -32.17 3.72
N ASP A 207 -21.95 -32.13 4.93
CA ASP A 207 -22.53 -31.39 6.05
C ASP A 207 -21.79 -30.09 6.36
N LEU A 208 -20.46 -30.15 6.57
CA LEU A 208 -19.70 -29.01 7.08
C LEU A 208 -19.16 -28.08 5.99
N TYR A 209 -18.64 -28.64 4.90
CA TYR A 209 -18.06 -27.92 3.77
C TYR A 209 -18.76 -28.33 2.49
N ARG A 210 -20.09 -28.19 2.49
CA ARG A 210 -20.94 -28.58 1.38
C ARG A 210 -20.59 -27.79 0.13
N SER A 211 -20.13 -28.47 -0.91
CA SER A 211 -20.16 -27.95 -2.27
C SER A 211 -21.58 -28.12 -2.81
N ALA A 212 -22.35 -27.04 -2.85
CA ALA A 212 -23.70 -27.05 -3.40
C ALA A 212 -23.69 -26.41 -4.81
N PRO A 213 -24.55 -26.88 -5.73
CA PRO A 213 -24.77 -26.16 -6.98
C PRO A 213 -25.26 -24.73 -6.67
N PRO A 214 -25.01 -23.76 -7.57
CA PRO A 214 -25.53 -22.42 -7.40
C PRO A 214 -27.06 -22.48 -7.35
N ASP A 215 -27.66 -21.72 -6.43
CA ASP A 215 -29.09 -21.44 -6.49
C ASP A 215 -29.33 -20.21 -7.38
N ASP A 216 -30.59 -19.78 -7.50
CA ASP A 216 -30.98 -18.65 -8.35
C ASP A 216 -30.47 -17.28 -7.87
N ARG A 217 -29.70 -17.20 -6.76
CA ARG A 217 -29.10 -15.95 -6.25
C ARG A 217 -27.79 -15.64 -6.96
N VAL A 218 -27.82 -15.61 -8.28
CA VAL A 218 -26.69 -15.30 -9.15
C VAL A 218 -26.67 -13.84 -9.56
N THR A 219 -25.48 -13.24 -9.65
CA THR A 219 -25.30 -11.84 -10.09
C THR A 219 -25.74 -11.62 -11.54
N VAL A 220 -25.70 -12.68 -12.37
CA VAL A 220 -26.12 -12.66 -13.77
C VAL A 220 -27.48 -13.35 -13.88
N PRO A 221 -28.58 -12.61 -14.09
CA PRO A 221 -29.91 -13.20 -14.25
C PRO A 221 -29.92 -14.24 -15.38
N GLY A 222 -30.55 -15.39 -15.15
CA GLY A 222 -30.61 -16.48 -16.12
C GLY A 222 -29.28 -17.23 -16.33
N PHE A 223 -28.26 -17.00 -15.51
CA PHE A 223 -26.98 -17.73 -15.63
C PHE A 223 -27.16 -19.25 -15.53
N LEU A 224 -27.96 -19.72 -14.58
CA LEU A 224 -28.22 -21.16 -14.41
C LEU A 224 -28.85 -21.76 -15.67
N ASP A 225 -29.89 -21.13 -16.22
CA ASP A 225 -30.50 -21.55 -17.48
C ASP A 225 -29.49 -21.52 -18.65
N SER A 226 -28.63 -20.50 -18.70
CA SER A 226 -27.65 -20.33 -19.79
C SER A 226 -26.58 -21.42 -19.85
N ILE A 227 -26.31 -22.09 -18.72
CA ILE A 227 -25.39 -23.24 -18.65
C ILE A 227 -26.12 -24.58 -18.64
N GLY A 228 -27.44 -24.59 -18.87
CA GLY A 228 -28.28 -25.80 -18.79
C GLY A 228 -28.48 -26.32 -17.35
N GLY A 229 -28.20 -25.50 -16.35
CA GLY A 229 -28.48 -25.80 -14.95
C GLY A 229 -29.98 -25.75 -14.68
N THR A 230 -30.49 -26.67 -13.86
CA THR A 230 -31.88 -26.66 -13.39
C THR A 230 -31.85 -26.56 -11.87
N LEU A 231 -32.69 -25.71 -11.29
CA LEU A 231 -32.89 -25.71 -9.84
C LEU A 231 -33.43 -27.08 -9.40
N LEU A 232 -32.79 -27.65 -8.37
CA LEU A 232 -33.34 -28.81 -7.68
C LEU A 232 -34.59 -28.34 -6.94
N LYS A 233 -35.74 -28.97 -7.21
CA LYS A 233 -36.96 -28.76 -6.44
C LYS A 233 -36.84 -29.54 -5.14
N ASP A 234 -37.03 -28.86 -4.01
CA ASP A 234 -37.09 -29.46 -2.67
C ASP A 234 -38.21 -30.52 -2.56
#